data_AF-A0A849Y4U9-F1
#
_entry.id   AF-A0A849Y4U9-F1
#
_cell.length_a   1.000
_cell.length_b   1.000
_cell.length_c   1.000
_cell.angle_alpha   90.00
_cell.angle_beta   90.00
_cell.angle_gamma   90.00
#
_symmetry.space_group_name_H-M   'P 1'
#
loop_
_entity.id
_entity.type
_entity.pdbx_description
1 polymer ?
#
loop_
_entity_poly.entity_id
_entity_poly.type
_entity_poly.pdbx_seq_one_letter_code
_entity_poly.pdbx_strand_id
1 'polypeptide(L)'
;MGKEKIEEKDVRLLRYAVEQAFDGAMRDGALSLLNRLVDSASEAANLEEELLNLKGEYQRSMENSKRGAFKRLDAAYKRKCRREKRMAKGQMLCADGKPVMFGETLYGGDGRDWLIVGIAGAWSYDVYGLHVAHDGKKEKKPLRAEWLVHELTDAGEEV
;
A
#
# COMPACT_ATOMS: atom_id res chain seq x y z
N MET A 1 14.02 11.05 31.18
CA MET A 1 15.11 11.73 31.89
C MET A 1 16.05 12.27 30.83
N GLY A 2 16.05 13.57 30.58
CA GLY A 2 17.03 14.19 29.69
C GLY A 2 18.39 14.11 30.38
N LYS A 3 19.38 13.51 29.71
CA LYS A 3 20.76 13.66 30.15
C LYS A 3 21.14 15.11 29.85
N GLU A 4 21.66 15.82 30.84
CA GLU A 4 22.12 17.19 30.69
C GLU A 4 23.23 17.20 29.62
N LYS A 5 23.09 18.03 28.58
CA LYS A 5 24.15 18.20 27.57
C LYS A 5 25.33 18.87 28.25
N ILE A 6 26.54 18.33 28.05
CA ILE A 6 27.78 19.01 28.44
C ILE A 6 27.83 20.34 27.71
N GLU A 7 27.92 21.44 28.46
CA GLU A 7 28.07 22.77 27.90
C GLU A 7 29.55 23.10 27.73
N GLU A 8 29.83 24.07 26.86
CA GLU A 8 31.21 24.52 26.62
C GLU A 8 31.88 25.05 27.90
N LYS A 9 31.10 25.60 28.83
CA LYS A 9 31.59 26.03 30.15
C LYS A 9 32.13 24.85 30.97
N ASP A 10 31.50 23.67 30.87
CA ASP A 10 31.88 22.48 31.63
C ASP A 10 33.19 21.91 31.09
N VAL A 11 33.35 21.92 29.76
CA VAL A 11 34.60 21.55 29.08
C VAL A 11 35.73 22.50 29.47
N ARG A 12 35.46 23.81 29.55
CA ARG A 12 36.44 24.80 30.01
C ARG A 12 36.86 24.59 31.45
N LEU A 13 35.92 24.28 32.35
CA LEU A 13 36.23 23.97 33.75
C LEU A 13 37.06 22.68 33.88
N LEU A 14 36.74 21.64 33.11
CA LEU A 14 37.52 20.40 33.08
C LEU A 14 38.94 20.62 32.54
N ARG A 15 39.08 21.42 31.48
CA ARG A 15 40.40 21.80 30.94
C ARG A 15 41.23 22.52 32.00
N TYR A 16 40.63 23.50 32.67
CA TYR A 16 41.30 24.24 33.76
C TYR A 16 41.74 23.29 34.88
N ALA A 17 40.88 22.36 35.31
CA ALA A 17 41.23 21.39 36.34
C ALA A 17 42.40 20.47 35.92
N VAL A 18 42.44 20.01 34.67
CA VAL A 18 43.56 19.21 34.12
C VAL A 18 44.85 20.01 34.11
N GLU A 19 44.80 21.28 33.71
CA GLU A 19 45.96 22.18 33.69
C GLU A 19 46.53 22.45 35.09
N GLN A 20 45.69 22.48 36.12
CA GLN A 20 46.11 22.67 37.52
C GLN A 20 46.64 21.38 38.16
N ALA A 21 46.18 20.21 37.73
CA ALA A 21 46.49 18.94 38.36
C ALA A 21 47.74 18.23 37.79
N PHE A 22 48.12 18.54 36.56
CA PHE A 22 49.20 17.85 35.84
C PHE A 22 50.21 18.82 35.23
N ASP A 23 51.47 18.41 35.13
CA ASP A 23 52.56 19.20 34.56
C ASP A 23 53.24 18.51 33.36
N GLY A 24 53.83 19.34 32.49
CA GLY A 24 54.63 18.90 31.34
C GLY A 24 53.90 17.88 30.45
N ALA A 25 54.61 16.82 30.06
CA ALA A 25 54.08 15.80 29.14
C ALA A 25 52.81 15.09 29.66
N MET A 26 52.63 14.97 30.98
CA MET A 26 51.40 14.38 31.54
C MET A 26 50.18 15.30 31.34
N ARG A 27 50.38 16.62 31.43
CA ARG A 27 49.33 17.61 31.12
C ARG A 27 48.90 17.50 29.67
N ASP A 28 49.86 17.47 28.76
CA ASP A 28 49.59 17.38 27.32
C ASP A 28 48.85 16.09 26.95
N GLY A 29 49.27 14.96 27.54
CA GLY A 29 48.58 13.68 27.39
C GLY A 29 47.14 13.71 27.92
N ALA A 30 46.92 14.28 29.11
CA ALA A 30 45.59 14.40 29.71
C ALA A 30 44.67 15.32 28.91
N LEU A 31 45.18 16.45 28.41
CA LEU A 31 44.43 17.36 27.54
C LEU A 31 44.05 16.73 26.20
N SER A 32 44.94 15.92 25.61
CA SER A 32 44.66 15.18 24.38
C SER A 32 43.51 14.17 24.57
N LEU A 33 43.50 13.45 25.70
CA LEU A 33 42.41 12.53 26.03
C LEU A 33 41.09 13.27 26.29
N LEU A 34 41.13 14.41 27.00
CA LEU A 34 39.95 15.24 27.23
C LEU A 34 39.33 15.72 25.91
N ASN A 35 40.15 16.21 24.97
CA ASN A 35 39.66 16.66 23.66
C ASN A 35 38.96 15.51 22.91
N ARG A 36 39.59 14.31 22.84
CA ARG A 36 38.97 13.14 22.19
C ARG A 36 37.63 12.75 22.81
N LEU A 37 37.51 12.82 24.14
CA LEU A 37 36.25 12.53 24.82
C LEU A 37 35.16 13.56 24.48
N VAL A 38 35.52 14.84 24.41
CA VAL A 38 34.59 15.92 24.03
C VAL A 38 34.15 15.76 22.57
N ASP A 39 35.06 15.44 21.67
CA ASP A 39 34.76 15.20 20.25
C ASP A 39 33.82 14.00 20.10
N SER A 40 34.12 12.89 20.77
CA SER A 40 33.29 11.67 20.75
C SER A 40 31.89 11.93 21.34
N ALA A 41 31.80 12.71 22.41
CA ALA A 41 30.51 13.07 23.02
C ALA A 41 29.67 13.97 22.09
N SER A 42 30.32 14.87 21.36
CA SER A 42 29.67 15.75 20.39
C SER A 42 29.13 14.96 19.19
N GLU A 43 29.94 14.03 18.65
CA GLU A 43 29.53 13.12 17.58
C GLU A 43 28.34 12.24 18.01
N ALA A 44 28.40 11.67 19.21
CA ALA A 44 27.31 10.86 19.74
C ALA A 44 26.00 11.66 19.87
N ALA A 45 26.06 12.91 20.33
CA ALA A 45 24.88 13.78 20.43
C ALA A 45 24.29 14.11 19.05
N ASN A 46 25.14 14.34 18.04
CA ASN A 46 24.68 14.57 16.67
C ASN A 46 24.01 13.33 16.07
N LEU A 47 24.60 12.15 16.28
CA LEU A 47 24.03 10.88 15.82
C LEU A 47 22.68 10.58 16.50
N GLU A 48 22.53 10.90 17.79
CA GLU A 48 21.25 10.77 18.50
C GLU A 48 20.16 11.67 17.88
N GLU A 49 20.51 12.90 17.48
CA GLU A 49 19.60 13.83 16.81
C GLU A 49 19.21 13.33 15.40
N GLU A 50 20.18 12.87 14.61
CA GLU A 50 19.92 12.26 13.30
C GLU A 50 19.01 11.03 13.40
N LEU A 51 19.23 10.16 14.37
CA LEU A 51 18.37 8.99 14.62
C LEU A 51 16.94 9.41 14.99
N LEU A 52 16.78 10.47 15.78
CA LEU A 52 15.47 10.99 16.14
C LEU A 52 14.73 11.54 14.91
N ASN A 53 15.43 12.29 14.07
CA ASN A 53 14.91 12.83 12.82
C ASN A 53 14.50 11.71 11.86
N LEU A 54 15.37 10.72 11.66
CA LEU A 54 15.12 9.57 10.79
C LEU A 54 13.91 8.76 11.26
N LYS A 55 13.77 8.55 12.58
CA LYS A 55 12.59 7.90 13.17
C LYS A 55 11.31 8.68 12.87
N GLY A 56 11.34 10.00 12.98
CA GLY A 56 10.20 10.87 12.67
C GLY A 56 9.83 10.89 11.18
N GLU A 57 10.82 10.82 10.28
CA GLU A 57 10.60 10.68 8.84
C GLU A 57 10.00 9.32 8.47
N TYR A 58 10.55 8.24 9.01
CA TYR A 58 10.04 6.89 8.79
C TYR A 58 8.57 6.77 9.22
N GLN A 59 8.22 7.31 10.39
CA GLN A 59 6.85 7.28 10.89
C GLN A 59 5.89 8.05 9.97
N ARG A 60 6.25 9.27 9.55
CA ARG A 60 5.45 10.08 8.60
C ARG A 60 5.28 9.37 7.25
N SER A 61 6.35 8.76 6.73
CA SER A 61 6.30 7.99 5.49
C SER A 61 5.34 6.80 5.60
N MET A 62 5.40 6.06 6.70
CA MET A 62 4.53 4.91 6.95
C MET A 62 3.06 5.32 7.07
N GLU A 63 2.75 6.41 7.77
CA GLU A 63 1.41 6.97 7.87
C GLU A 63 0.86 7.44 6.51
N ASN A 64 1.69 8.12 5.71
CA ASN A 64 1.33 8.53 4.36
C ASN A 64 1.07 7.35 3.44
N SER A 65 1.88 6.29 3.53
CA SER A 65 1.70 5.05 2.79
C SER A 65 0.39 4.37 3.17
N LYS A 66 0.10 4.22 4.47
CA LYS A 66 -1.17 3.67 4.97
C LYS A 66 -2.38 4.48 4.49
N ARG A 67 -2.30 5.81 4.59
CA ARG A 67 -3.36 6.72 4.13
C ARG A 67 -3.59 6.62 2.61
N GLY A 68 -2.51 6.52 1.84
CA GLY A 68 -2.55 6.32 0.39
C GLY A 68 -3.18 4.97 0.01
N ALA A 69 -2.79 3.89 0.68
CA ALA A 69 -3.38 2.57 0.49
C ALA A 69 -4.87 2.56 0.83
N PHE A 70 -5.27 3.16 1.95
CA PHE A 70 -6.68 3.27 2.35
C PHE A 70 -7.50 4.07 1.32
N LYS A 71 -7.00 5.21 0.83
CA LYS A 71 -7.68 5.98 -0.23
C LYS A 71 -7.90 5.16 -1.50
N ARG A 72 -6.91 4.36 -1.92
CA ARG A 72 -7.05 3.47 -3.08
C ARG A 72 -8.11 2.39 -2.87
N LEU A 73 -8.12 1.78 -1.68
CA LEU A 73 -9.14 0.78 -1.30
C LEU A 73 -10.54 1.38 -1.24
N ASP A 74 -10.72 2.54 -0.60
CA ASP A 74 -12.01 3.26 -0.56
C ASP A 74 -12.52 3.62 -1.96
N ALA A 75 -11.64 4.10 -2.84
CA ALA A 75 -11.99 4.38 -4.22
C ALA A 75 -12.41 3.11 -4.99
N ALA A 76 -11.70 2.00 -4.82
CA ALA A 76 -12.06 0.72 -5.43
C ALA A 76 -13.42 0.21 -4.91
N TYR A 77 -13.65 0.30 -3.60
CA TYR A 77 -14.92 -0.08 -2.96
C TYR A 77 -16.09 0.75 -3.50
N LYS A 78 -15.97 2.09 -3.52
CA LYS A 78 -17.00 2.98 -4.08
C LYS A 78 -17.31 2.69 -5.54
N ARG A 79 -16.29 2.34 -6.35
CA ARG A 79 -16.51 1.92 -7.75
C ARG A 79 -17.31 0.61 -7.83
N LYS A 80 -16.97 -0.39 -7.00
CA LYS A 80 -17.71 -1.65 -6.92
C LYS A 80 -19.18 -1.41 -6.58
N CYS A 81 -19.47 -0.64 -5.53
CA CYS A 81 -20.85 -0.32 -5.13
C CYS A 81 -21.63 0.41 -6.23
N ARG A 82 -20.98 1.32 -6.99
CA ARG A 82 -21.62 1.98 -8.14
C ARG A 82 -21.96 0.99 -9.25
N ARG A 83 -21.08 0.02 -9.54
CA ARG A 83 -21.35 -1.06 -10.50
C ARG A 83 -22.51 -1.95 -10.04
N GLU A 84 -22.54 -2.35 -8.76
CA GLU A 84 -23.66 -3.13 -8.19
C GLU A 84 -24.99 -2.39 -8.33
N LYS A 85 -25.01 -1.07 -8.08
CA LYS A 85 -26.21 -0.25 -8.33
C LYS A 85 -26.61 -0.17 -9.80
N ARG A 86 -25.66 -0.12 -10.74
CA ARG A 86 -25.98 -0.14 -12.18
C ARG A 86 -26.59 -1.48 -12.58
N MET A 87 -26.01 -2.58 -12.12
CA MET A 87 -26.52 -3.94 -12.35
C MET A 87 -27.94 -4.10 -11.80
N ALA A 88 -28.17 -3.72 -10.53
CA ALA A 88 -29.50 -3.78 -9.91
C ALA A 88 -30.56 -2.89 -10.62
N LYS A 89 -30.11 -1.83 -11.32
CA LYS A 89 -30.96 -0.98 -12.15
C LYS A 89 -31.12 -1.48 -13.59
N GLY A 90 -30.53 -2.62 -13.95
CA GLY A 90 -30.54 -3.13 -15.33
C GLY A 90 -29.77 -2.26 -16.33
N GLN A 91 -28.78 -1.49 -15.87
CA GLN A 91 -28.00 -0.58 -16.72
C GLN A 91 -26.75 -1.23 -17.33
N MET A 92 -26.44 -2.46 -16.95
CA MET A 92 -25.39 -3.26 -17.60
C MET A 92 -26.08 -4.16 -18.62
N LEU A 93 -25.77 -3.98 -19.90
CA LEU A 93 -26.49 -4.64 -20.99
C LEU A 93 -25.64 -5.73 -21.63
N CYS A 94 -26.30 -6.85 -21.94
CA CYS A 94 -25.83 -7.93 -22.79
C CYS A 94 -25.70 -7.48 -24.26
N ALA A 95 -25.13 -8.34 -25.11
CA ALA A 95 -25.06 -8.11 -26.55
C ALA A 95 -26.45 -7.98 -27.20
N ASP A 96 -27.44 -8.69 -26.65
CA ASP A 96 -28.84 -8.64 -27.07
C ASP A 96 -29.61 -7.40 -26.56
N GLY A 97 -28.90 -6.47 -25.89
CA GLY A 97 -29.49 -5.25 -25.33
C GLY A 97 -30.31 -5.43 -24.07
N LYS A 98 -30.46 -6.67 -23.56
CA LYS A 98 -31.17 -6.98 -22.30
C LYS A 98 -30.23 -6.79 -21.10
N PRO A 99 -30.74 -6.48 -19.90
CA PRO A 99 -29.91 -6.25 -18.72
C PRO A 99 -29.26 -7.54 -18.18
N VAL A 100 -28.06 -7.42 -17.62
CA VAL A 100 -27.39 -8.49 -16.85
C VAL A 100 -27.81 -8.45 -15.38
N MET A 101 -28.27 -9.58 -14.84
CA MET A 101 -28.75 -9.80 -13.49
C MET A 101 -27.94 -10.85 -12.73
N PHE A 102 -27.83 -10.68 -11.41
CA PHE A 102 -27.14 -11.63 -10.56
C PHE A 102 -27.96 -12.92 -10.39
N GLY A 103 -27.30 -14.07 -10.50
CA GLY A 103 -27.93 -15.38 -10.34
C GLY A 103 -28.60 -15.91 -11.61
N GLU A 104 -28.60 -15.15 -12.71
CA GLU A 104 -29.09 -15.63 -14.00
C GLU A 104 -27.99 -16.43 -14.73
N THR A 105 -28.42 -17.25 -15.69
CA THR A 105 -27.51 -17.96 -16.59
C THR A 105 -27.56 -17.31 -17.96
N LEU A 106 -26.40 -16.89 -18.46
CA LEU A 106 -26.24 -16.27 -19.78
C LEU A 106 -25.32 -17.10 -20.65
N TYR A 107 -25.50 -17.04 -21.96
CA TYR A 107 -24.65 -17.74 -22.93
C TYR A 107 -23.56 -16.81 -23.44
N GLY A 108 -22.32 -17.27 -23.36
CA GLY A 108 -21.17 -16.57 -23.95
C GLY A 108 -20.99 -16.91 -25.42
N GLY A 109 -20.36 -16.01 -26.17
CA GLY A 109 -19.92 -16.27 -27.55
C GLY A 109 -18.93 -17.44 -27.70
N ASP A 110 -18.44 -18.01 -26.58
CA ASP A 110 -17.67 -19.25 -26.54
C ASP A 110 -18.53 -20.53 -26.53
N GLY A 111 -19.86 -20.39 -26.65
CA GLY A 111 -20.82 -21.49 -26.65
C GLY A 111 -21.09 -22.09 -25.28
N ARG A 112 -20.56 -21.49 -24.20
CA ARG A 112 -20.76 -21.93 -22.82
C ARG A 112 -21.84 -21.11 -22.13
N ASP A 113 -22.52 -21.75 -21.20
CA ASP A 113 -23.41 -21.11 -20.26
C ASP A 113 -22.64 -20.65 -19.00
N TRP A 114 -22.98 -19.46 -18.53
CA TRP A 114 -22.31 -18.79 -17.42
C TRP A 114 -23.35 -18.33 -16.39
N LEU A 115 -23.31 -18.91 -15.20
CA LEU A 115 -24.06 -18.39 -14.05
C LEU A 115 -23.40 -17.10 -13.56
N ILE A 116 -24.13 -16.00 -13.54
CA ILE A 116 -23.62 -14.70 -13.11
C ILE A 116 -23.53 -14.65 -11.59
N VAL A 117 -22.31 -14.73 -11.07
CA VAL A 117 -22.03 -14.83 -9.62
C VAL A 117 -21.42 -13.56 -9.02
N GLY A 118 -21.38 -12.46 -9.76
CA GLY A 118 -20.98 -11.16 -9.23
C GLY A 118 -20.35 -10.21 -10.24
N ILE A 119 -19.72 -9.16 -9.73
CA ILE A 119 -19.14 -8.08 -10.54
C ILE A 119 -17.63 -8.25 -10.66
N ALA A 120 -17.11 -8.12 -11.88
CA ALA A 120 -15.68 -8.12 -12.12
C ALA A 120 -15.06 -6.79 -11.66
N GLY A 121 -13.95 -6.88 -10.92
CA GLY A 121 -13.22 -5.72 -10.42
C GLY A 121 -12.28 -5.08 -11.44
N ALA A 122 -12.09 -5.70 -12.61
CA ALA A 122 -11.18 -5.24 -13.66
C ALA A 122 -11.82 -4.14 -14.53
N TRP A 123 -11.01 -3.27 -15.12
CA TRP A 123 -11.48 -2.21 -16.02
C TRP A 123 -11.99 -2.78 -17.36
N SER A 124 -11.46 -3.93 -17.76
CA SER A 124 -11.77 -4.61 -19.01
C SER A 124 -12.88 -5.66 -18.91
N TYR A 125 -13.45 -5.90 -17.73
CA TYR A 125 -14.47 -6.92 -17.50
C TYR A 125 -15.56 -6.38 -16.58
N ASP A 126 -16.77 -6.91 -16.71
CA ASP A 126 -17.96 -6.39 -16.06
C ASP A 126 -18.49 -7.31 -14.98
N VAL A 127 -18.52 -8.62 -15.24
CA VAL A 127 -19.12 -9.63 -14.36
C VAL A 127 -18.22 -10.84 -14.17
N TYR A 128 -18.43 -11.59 -13.09
CA TYR A 128 -17.87 -12.94 -12.93
C TYR A 128 -18.94 -13.97 -13.30
N GLY A 129 -18.62 -14.82 -14.27
CA GLY A 129 -19.39 -16.00 -14.61
C GLY A 129 -18.81 -17.24 -13.94
N LEU A 130 -19.67 -18.18 -13.59
CA LEU A 130 -19.35 -19.53 -13.15
C LEU A 130 -19.92 -20.52 -14.16
N HIS A 131 -19.06 -21.32 -14.76
CA HIS A 131 -19.43 -22.43 -15.65
C HIS A 131 -19.12 -23.76 -14.97
N VAL A 132 -19.96 -24.77 -15.18
CA VAL A 132 -19.72 -26.15 -14.71
C VAL A 132 -19.43 -27.00 -15.94
N ALA A 133 -18.18 -27.44 -16.09
CA ALA A 133 -17.78 -28.30 -17.19
C ALA A 133 -18.37 -29.70 -17.07
N HIS A 134 -18.36 -30.46 -18.17
CA HIS A 134 -18.88 -31.84 -18.21
C HIS A 134 -18.22 -32.79 -17.21
N ASP A 135 -16.96 -32.54 -16.82
CA ASP A 135 -16.24 -33.31 -15.80
C ASP A 135 -16.61 -32.90 -14.35
N GLY A 136 -17.59 -32.01 -14.20
CA GLY A 136 -18.06 -31.48 -12.92
C GLY A 136 -17.19 -30.36 -12.35
N LYS A 137 -16.10 -29.97 -13.02
CA LYS A 137 -15.24 -28.89 -12.53
C LYS A 137 -15.90 -27.52 -12.73
N LYS A 138 -15.73 -26.67 -11.72
CA LYS A 138 -16.24 -25.30 -11.71
C LYS A 138 -15.17 -24.36 -12.22
N GLU A 139 -15.46 -23.63 -13.30
CA GLU A 139 -14.62 -22.56 -13.83
C GLU A 139 -15.24 -21.20 -13.52
N LYS A 140 -14.50 -20.33 -12.82
CA LYS A 140 -14.89 -18.93 -12.61
C LYS A 140 -14.05 -18.02 -13.49
N LYS A 141 -14.68 -17.21 -14.35
CA LYS A 141 -13.98 -16.27 -15.24
C LYS A 141 -14.59 -14.87 -15.20
N PRO A 142 -13.78 -13.82 -15.34
CA PRO A 142 -14.28 -12.48 -15.61
C PRO A 142 -14.76 -12.39 -17.07
N LEU A 143 -15.94 -11.82 -17.29
CA LEU A 143 -16.61 -11.72 -18.58
C LEU A 143 -17.06 -10.27 -18.83
N ARG A 144 -17.21 -9.91 -20.10
CA ARG A 144 -17.87 -8.65 -20.47
C ARG A 144 -19.36 -8.89 -20.70
N ALA A 145 -20.18 -7.93 -20.29
CA ALA A 145 -21.62 -8.03 -20.52
C ALA A 145 -21.93 -8.10 -22.02
N GLU A 146 -21.21 -7.32 -22.84
CA GLU A 146 -21.33 -7.28 -24.31
C GLU A 146 -20.99 -8.59 -25.04
N TRP A 147 -20.52 -9.63 -24.35
CA TRP A 147 -20.26 -10.95 -24.95
C TRP A 147 -21.33 -11.99 -24.61
N LEU A 148 -22.29 -11.59 -23.78
CA LEU A 148 -23.30 -12.47 -23.23
C LEU A 148 -24.64 -12.21 -23.91
N VAL A 149 -25.43 -13.25 -24.05
CA VAL A 149 -26.82 -13.22 -24.54
C VAL A 149 -27.70 -14.10 -23.67
N HIS A 150 -28.99 -13.78 -23.62
CA HIS A 150 -29.95 -14.56 -22.84
C HIS A 150 -30.40 -15.82 -23.58
N GLU A 151 -30.36 -15.79 -24.91
CA GLU A 151 -30.81 -16.87 -25.78
C GLU A 151 -29.71 -17.17 -26.79
N LEU A 152 -29.38 -18.45 -26.97
CA LEU A 152 -28.56 -18.91 -28.09
C LEU A 152 -29.38 -18.68 -29.36
N THR A 153 -29.05 -17.64 -30.11
CA THR A 153 -29.50 -17.54 -31.49
C THR A 153 -28.65 -18.49 -32.30
N ASP A 154 -29.29 -19.39 -33.05
CA ASP A 154 -28.59 -20.29 -33.95
C ASP A 154 -27.75 -19.43 -34.91
N ALA A 155 -26.42 -19.49 -34.76
CA ALA A 155 -25.52 -18.97 -35.76
C ALA A 155 -25.63 -19.88 -37.01
N GLY A 156 -26.66 -19.63 -37.83
CA GLY A 156 -26.98 -20.53 -38.94
C GLY A 156 -28.16 -20.19 -39.85
N GLU A 157 -28.73 -18.99 -39.84
CA GLU A 157 -29.46 -18.50 -41.03
C GLU A 157 -28.52 -17.61 -41.86
N GLU A 158 -27.78 -18.26 -42.76
CA GLU A 158 -27.27 -17.58 -43.95
C GLU A 158 -28.46 -17.04 -44.76
N VAL A 159 -28.33 -15.79 -45.22
CA VAL A 159 -29.25 -15.15 -46.19
C VAL A 159 -29.07 -15.79 -47.56
#